data_AF-A0A7Y1ZPK6-F1
#
_entry.id   AF-A0A7Y1ZPK6-F1
#
_cell.length_a   1.000
_cell.length_b   1.000
_cell.length_c   1.000
_cell.angle_alpha   90.00
_cell.angle_beta   90.00
_cell.angle_gamma   90.00
#
_symmetry.space_group_name_H-M   'P 1'
#
loop_
_entity.id
_entity.type
_entity.pdbx_description
1 polymer ?
#
loop_
_entity_poly.entity_id
_entity_poly.type
_entity_poly.pdbx_seq_one_letter_code
_entity_poly.pdbx_strand_id
1 'polypeptide(L)' 'NEARLIVRGDSVQHWLNGFKLVDYVLGDADWQRRARSSKFIDMQAYGKLESGNIVLQDHDEPVWFRNIRIRKFD' A
#
# COMPACT_ATOMS: atom_id res chain seq x y z
N ASN A 1 10.68 -10.67 9.80
CA ASN A 1 10.59 -9.28 9.30
C ASN A 1 9.39 -8.60 9.91
N GLU A 2 9.45 -7.28 10.05
CA GLU A 2 8.34 -6.42 10.47
C GLU A 2 8.02 -5.45 9.33
N ALA A 3 6.80 -5.53 8.79
CA ALA A 3 6.30 -4.60 7.79
C ALA A 3 5.30 -3.64 8.44
N ARG A 4 5.34 -2.37 8.05
CA ARG A 4 4.37 -1.37 8.50
C ARG A 4 3.94 -0.49 7.34
N LEU A 5 2.62 -0.37 7.17
CA LEU A 5 1.98 0.58 6.27
C LEU A 5 1.38 1.70 7.10
N ILE A 6 1.61 2.95 6.69
CA ILE A 6 0.95 4.14 7.25
C ILE A 6 0.23 4.81 6.10
N VAL A 7 -1.10 4.90 6.19
CA VAL A 7 -1.95 5.58 5.21
C VAL A 7 -2.72 6.67 5.97
N ARG A 8 -2.55 7.92 5.57
CA ARG A 8 -3.20 9.11 6.17
C ARG A 8 -3.71 10.02 5.06
N GLY A 9 -5.02 9.97 4.80
CA GLY A 9 -5.56 10.51 3.55
C GLY A 9 -4.83 9.89 2.37
N ASP A 10 -4.31 10.73 1.47
CA ASP A 10 -3.57 10.28 0.30
C ASP A 10 -2.08 9.97 0.58
N SER A 11 -1.55 10.33 1.74
CA SER A 11 -0.14 10.08 2.09
C SER A 11 0.06 8.63 2.52
N VAL A 12 0.97 7.93 1.83
CA VAL A 12 1.29 6.52 2.07
C VAL A 12 2.77 6.32 2.31
N GLN A 13 3.10 5.58 3.37
CA GLN A 13 4.47 5.17 3.69
C GLN A 13 4.57 3.67 3.89
N HIS A 14 5.63 3.08 3.33
CA HIS A 14 5.98 1.68 3.58
C HIS A 14 7.28 1.62 4.39
N TRP A 15 7.26 0.77 5.42
CA TRP A 15 8.39 0.54 6.30
C TRP A 15 8.70 -0.96 6.38
N LEU A 16 9.98 -1.30 6.43
CA LEU A 16 10.46 -2.66 6.62
C LEU A 16 11.58 -2.68 7.66
N ASN A 17 11.42 -3.50 8.68
CA ASN A 17 12.39 -3.67 9.78
C ASN A 17 12.86 -2.34 10.39
N GLY A 18 11.92 -1.38 10.54
CA GLY A 18 12.20 -0.06 11.12
C GLY A 18 12.71 1.00 10.13
N PHE A 19 12.99 0.65 8.88
CA PHE A 19 13.45 1.60 7.86
C PHE A 19 12.32 2.02 6.93
N LYS A 20 12.19 3.33 6.68
CA LYS A 20 11.25 3.86 5.68
C LYS A 20 11.80 3.56 4.28
N LEU A 21 11.03 2.84 3.48
CA LEU A 21 11.44 2.45 2.12
C LEU A 21 10.89 3.41 1.07
N VAL A 22 9.59 3.74 1.16
CA VAL A 22 8.92 4.64 0.23
C VAL A 22 7.93 5.55 0.96
N ASP A 23 7.71 6.72 0.38
CA ASP A 23 6.84 7.80 0.86
C ASP A 23 6.26 8.48 -0.38
N TYR A 24 4.94 8.46 -0.54
CA TYR A 24 4.27 8.99 -1.74
C TYR A 24 2.87 9.49 -1.43
N VAL A 25 2.30 10.25 -2.38
CA VAL A 25 0.93 10.75 -2.30
C VAL A 25 0.10 10.11 -3.41
N LEU A 26 -0.96 9.39 -3.02
CA LEU A 26 -1.93 8.85 -3.97
C LEU A 26 -2.56 9.98 -4.78
N GLY A 27 -2.76 9.72 -6.08
CA GLY A 27 -3.45 10.66 -6.96
C GLY A 27 -2.63 11.88 -7.43
N ASP A 28 -1.44 12.13 -6.87
CA ASP A 28 -0.57 13.23 -7.32
C ASP A 28 -0.02 13.01 -8.74
N ALA A 29 0.63 14.03 -9.31
CA ALA A 29 1.14 13.98 -10.68
C ALA A 29 2.19 12.87 -10.89
N ASP A 30 2.99 12.55 -9.86
CA ASP A 30 3.99 11.48 -9.92
C ASP A 30 3.32 10.11 -9.93
N TRP A 31 2.38 9.90 -9.01
CA TRP A 31 1.59 8.70 -8.88
C TRP A 31 0.78 8.42 -10.13
N GLN A 32 0.06 9.41 -10.67
CA GLN A 32 -0.74 9.25 -11.89
C GLN A 32 0.12 8.84 -13.08
N ARG A 33 1.31 9.45 -13.21
CA ARG A 33 2.26 9.10 -14.28
C ARG A 33 2.71 7.65 -14.15
N ARG A 34 3.08 7.21 -12.93
CA ARG A 34 3.51 5.82 -12.67
C ARG A 34 2.40 4.80 -12.84
N ALA A 35 1.19 5.12 -12.38
CA ALA A 35 0.02 4.25 -12.51
C ALA A 35 -0.29 4.00 -13.99
N ARG A 36 -0.25 5.04 -14.83
CA ARG A 36 -0.46 4.93 -16.29
C ARG A 36 0.62 4.13 -17.00
N SER A 37 1.83 4.06 -16.46
CA SER A 37 2.93 3.25 -17.01
C SER A 37 3.08 1.88 -16.35
N SER A 38 2.13 1.46 -15.52
CA SER A 38 2.20 0.22 -14.75
C SER A 38 1.34 -0.89 -15.35
N LYS A 39 1.51 -2.12 -14.84
CA LYS A 39 0.63 -3.26 -15.14
C LYS A 39 -0.85 -3.05 -14.74
N PHE A 40 -1.17 -1.98 -14.02
CA PHE A 40 -2.51 -1.67 -13.54
C PHE A 40 -3.27 -0.67 -14.44
N ILE A 41 -2.73 -0.31 -15.61
CA ILE A 41 -3.31 0.70 -16.50
C ILE A 41 -4.80 0.45 -16.83
N ASP A 42 -5.19 -0.80 -17.05
CA ASP A 42 -6.57 -1.16 -17.42
C ASP A 42 -7.53 -1.23 -16.22
N MET A 43 -7.02 -1.12 -15.00
CA MET A 43 -7.82 -1.15 -13.77
C MET A 43 -8.28 0.26 -13.40
N GLN A 44 -9.42 0.68 -13.94
CA GLN A 44 -9.92 2.06 -13.79
C GLN A 44 -10.05 2.55 -12.35
N ALA A 45 -10.30 1.66 -11.38
CA ALA A 45 -10.46 1.98 -9.96
C ALA A 45 -9.16 1.85 -9.12
N TYR A 46 -8.04 1.42 -9.74
CA TYR A 46 -6.78 1.19 -9.03
C TYR A 46 -6.31 2.46 -8.32
N GLY A 47 -6.09 2.37 -7.01
CA GLY A 47 -5.58 3.47 -6.18
C GLY A 47 -6.47 4.70 -6.06
N LYS A 48 -7.76 4.61 -6.42
CA LYS A 48 -8.72 5.73 -6.36
C LYS A 48 -9.75 5.64 -5.22
N LEU A 49 -9.83 4.51 -4.54
CA LEU A 49 -10.76 4.32 -3.43
C LEU A 49 -10.14 4.82 -2.13
N GLU A 50 -10.88 5.65 -1.40
CA GLU A 50 -10.46 6.21 -0.10
C GLU A 50 -10.46 5.17 1.03
N SER A 51 -11.22 4.07 0.87
CA SER A 51 -11.32 2.99 1.84
C SER A 51 -11.39 1.62 1.17
N GLY A 52 -11.00 0.59 1.91
CA GLY A 52 -10.97 -0.78 1.42
C GLY A 52 -10.48 -1.78 2.45
N ASN A 53 -10.26 -3.01 2.01
CA ASN A 53 -9.82 -4.12 2.85
C ASN A 53 -8.29 -4.21 2.91
N ILE A 54 -7.77 -4.72 4.03
CA ILE A 54 -6.39 -5.18 4.11
C ILE A 54 -6.34 -6.62 3.59
N VAL A 55 -5.40 -6.90 2.69
CA VAL A 55 -5.24 -8.21 2.05
C VAL A 55 -3.87 -8.77 2.38
N LEU A 56 -3.82 -10.03 2.81
CA LEU A 56 -2.61 -10.85 2.84
C LEU A 56 -2.68 -11.79 1.64
N GLN A 57 -1.70 -11.67 0.74
CA GLN A 57 -1.66 -12.48 -0.46
C GLN A 57 -0.78 -13.71 -0.23
N ASP A 58 -1.24 -14.85 -0.73
CA ASP A 58 -0.46 -16.04 -1.00
C ASP A 58 -0.25 -16.13 -2.52
N HIS A 59 0.93 -16.57 -2.94
CA HIS A 59 1.31 -16.73 -4.34
C HIS A 59 1.90 -18.12 -4.61
N ASP A 60 1.31 -19.16 -4.00
CA ASP A 60 1.61 -20.58 -4.17
C ASP A 60 2.84 -21.08 -3.39
N GLU A 61 3.32 -20.30 -2.40
CA GLU A 61 4.39 -20.71 -1.49
C GLU A 61 4.03 -20.52 0.00
N PRO A 62 4.50 -21.40 0.90
CA PRO A 62 4.26 -21.25 2.32
C PRO A 62 4.76 -19.92 2.89
N VAL A 63 3.84 -19.17 3.49
CA VAL A 63 4.11 -17.90 4.18
C VAL A 63 3.45 -17.88 5.56
N TRP A 64 4.12 -17.30 6.55
CA TRP A 64 3.64 -17.20 7.93
C TRP A 64 3.56 -15.75 8.39
N PHE A 65 2.39 -15.38 8.91
CA PHE A 65 2.15 -14.06 9.49
C PHE A 65 1.83 -14.17 10.98
N ARG A 66 2.29 -13.19 11.76
CA ARG A 66 1.91 -13.04 13.17
C ARG A 66 1.94 -11.57 13.54
N ASN A 67 1.34 -11.21 14.69
CA ASN A 67 1.31 -9.85 15.22
C ASN A 67 0.67 -8.82 14.27
N ILE A 68 -0.38 -9.21 13.54
CA ILE A 68 -1.14 -8.29 12.68
C ILE A 68 -1.97 -7.38 13.57
N ARG A 69 -1.71 -6.07 13.52
CA ARG A 69 -2.37 -5.05 14.34
C ARG A 69 -2.74 -3.87 13.46
N ILE A 70 -3.87 -3.25 13.77
CA ILE A 70 -4.39 -2.09 13.03
C ILE A 70 -4.66 -0.98 14.03
N ARG A 71 -4.25 0.24 13.69
CA ARG A 71 -4.60 1.46 14.41
C ARG A 71 -5.25 2.42 13.42
N LYS A 72 -6.49 2.83 13.70
CA LYS A 72 -7.17 3.87 12.94
C LYS A 72 -6.55 5.24 13.29
N PHE A 73 -6.57 6.15 12.32
CA PHE A 73 -6.33 7.56 12.56
C PHE A 73 -7.67 8.25 12.69
N ASP A 74 -7.72 9.28 13.53
CA ASP A 74 -8.86 10.17 13.67
C ASP A 74 -8.89 11.20 12.52
#